data_AF-A0A2E4WF25-F1
#
_entry.id   AF-A0A2E4WF25-F1
#
_cell.length_a   1.000
_cell.length_b   1.000
_cell.length_c   1.000
_cell.angle_alpha   90.00
_cell.angle_beta   90.00
_cell.angle_gamma   90.00
#
_symmetry.space_group_name_H-M   'P 1'
#
loop_
_entity.id
_entity.type
_entity.pdbx_description
1 polymer ?
#
loop_
_entity_poly.entity_id
_entity_poly.type
_entity_poly.pdbx_seq_one_letter_code
_entity_poly.pdbx_strand_id
1 'polypeptide(L)'
;MKLIFTIIFFLMLFTKLNTAIANSIIYSELNCIGVARINDEIYISNWDLNFTKPTQANLKILYSNKKKEAPLRVSIQKNGDFVANGKWKSQKVQGSRFVRINYFKHINTMKIGFRFGFRAEGKCK
;
A
#
# COMPACT_ATOMS: atom_id res chain seq x y z
N MET A 1 -10.38 55.86 7.18
CA MET A 1 -9.70 54.83 8.01
C MET A 1 -10.31 53.43 7.91
N LYS A 2 -11.65 53.27 7.96
CA LYS A 2 -12.32 51.97 7.83
C LYS A 2 -11.99 51.19 6.55
N LEU A 3 -11.86 51.87 5.40
CA LEU A 3 -11.61 51.23 4.10
C LEU A 3 -10.24 50.53 4.00
N ILE A 4 -9.21 51.08 4.65
CA ILE A 4 -7.83 50.55 4.63
C ILE A 4 -7.77 49.23 5.42
N PHE A 5 -8.46 49.15 6.56
CA PHE A 5 -8.55 47.92 7.35
C PHE A 5 -9.25 46.79 6.59
N THR A 6 -10.29 47.10 5.81
CA THR A 6 -11.00 46.10 5.00
C THR A 6 -10.10 45.52 3.91
N ILE A 7 -9.25 46.34 3.27
CA ILE A 7 -8.32 45.90 2.22
C ILE A 7 -7.22 45.00 2.80
N ILE A 8 -6.64 45.37 3.95
CA ILE A 8 -5.61 44.58 4.63
C ILE A 8 -6.18 43.22 5.08
N PHE A 9 -7.40 43.21 5.63
CA PHE A 9 -8.10 41.99 6.01
C PHE A 9 -8.35 41.07 4.81
N PHE A 10 -8.78 41.65 3.67
CA PHE A 10 -8.99 40.90 2.43
C PHE A 10 -7.67 40.35 1.86
N LEU A 11 -6.57 41.12 1.91
CA LEU A 11 -5.24 40.65 1.49
C LEU A 11 -4.73 39.47 2.32
N MET A 12 -4.97 39.46 3.63
CA MET A 12 -4.55 38.34 4.50
C MET A 12 -5.25 37.02 4.14
N LEU A 13 -6.49 37.06 3.63
CA LEU A 13 -7.25 35.86 3.24
C LEU A 13 -6.64 35.13 2.04
N PHE A 14 -5.86 35.80 1.17
CA PHE A 14 -5.27 35.18 -0.02
C PHE A 14 -3.87 34.57 0.20
N THR A 15 -3.22 34.83 1.34
CA THR A 15 -1.81 34.44 1.57
C THR A 15 -1.58 32.95 1.87
N LYS A 16 -2.62 32.11 1.86
CA LYS A 16 -2.50 30.68 2.18
C LYS A 16 -3.17 29.75 1.16
N LEU A 17 -3.10 30.09 -0.12
CA LEU A 17 -3.28 29.10 -1.17
C LEU A 17 -2.01 28.26 -1.28
N ASN A 18 -1.85 27.30 -0.36
CA ASN A 18 -0.99 26.15 -0.59
C ASN A 18 -1.63 25.37 -1.73
N THR A 19 -1.22 25.64 -2.96
CA THR A 19 -1.48 24.74 -4.08
C THR A 19 -0.80 23.43 -3.74
N ALA A 20 -1.56 22.48 -3.18
CA ALA A 20 -1.15 21.10 -3.12
C ALA A 20 -1.09 20.62 -4.57
N ILE A 21 0.06 20.81 -5.21
CA ILE A 21 0.36 20.19 -6.48
C ILE A 21 0.30 18.70 -6.17
N ALA A 22 -0.80 18.07 -6.57
CA ALA A 22 -0.92 16.63 -6.54
C ALA A 22 0.10 16.13 -7.56
N ASN A 23 1.34 15.93 -7.12
CA ASN A 23 2.31 15.16 -7.88
C ASN A 23 1.59 13.88 -8.24
N SER A 24 1.40 13.64 -9.54
CA SER A 24 0.89 12.38 -10.04
C SER A 24 1.84 11.32 -9.49
N ILE A 25 1.43 10.66 -8.40
CA ILE A 25 2.16 9.51 -7.90
C ILE A 25 2.07 8.52 -9.05
N ILE A 26 3.17 8.31 -9.75
CA ILE A 26 3.28 7.28 -10.77
C ILE A 26 3.08 5.97 -10.00
N TYR A 27 1.88 5.42 -10.07
CA TYR A 27 1.54 4.17 -9.43
C TYR A 27 2.17 3.05 -10.25
N SER A 28 3.39 2.67 -9.87
CA SER A 28 4.07 1.54 -10.48
C SER A 28 3.46 0.24 -9.98
N GLU A 29 3.21 -0.70 -10.89
CA GLU A 29 3.05 -2.09 -10.52
C GLU A 29 4.31 -2.56 -9.79
N LEU A 30 4.15 -3.26 -8.67
CA LEU A 30 5.27 -3.83 -7.93
C LEU A 30 5.28 -5.34 -8.13
N ASN A 31 6.37 -5.84 -8.69
CA ASN A 31 6.58 -7.27 -8.88
C ASN A 31 7.63 -7.74 -7.88
N CYS A 32 7.25 -8.63 -6.98
CA CYS A 32 8.09 -9.04 -5.88
C CYS A 32 8.36 -10.54 -5.89
N ILE A 33 9.57 -10.91 -5.45
CA ILE A 33 9.99 -12.31 -5.27
C ILE A 33 10.53 -12.46 -3.86
N GLY A 34 10.16 -13.55 -3.20
CA GLY A 34 10.64 -13.84 -1.87
C GLY A 34 10.07 -15.13 -1.32
N VAL A 35 9.89 -15.15 -0.01
CA VAL A 35 9.57 -16.37 0.73
C VAL A 35 8.22 -16.21 1.43
N ALA A 36 7.32 -17.15 1.17
CA ALA A 36 6.06 -17.31 1.90
C ALA A 36 6.21 -18.37 2.99
N ARG A 37 5.67 -18.09 4.17
CA ARG A 37 5.59 -19.00 5.31
C ARG A 37 4.14 -19.23 5.67
N ILE A 38 3.75 -20.49 5.74
CA ILE A 38 2.38 -20.90 6.05
C ILE A 38 2.48 -22.00 7.08
N ASN A 39 2.02 -21.73 8.30
CA ASN A 39 2.32 -22.58 9.44
C ASN A 39 3.85 -22.73 9.55
N ASP A 40 4.37 -23.96 9.51
CA ASP A 40 5.80 -24.29 9.59
C ASP A 40 6.44 -24.56 8.21
N GLU A 41 5.69 -24.40 7.13
CA GLU A 41 6.19 -24.65 5.77
C GLU A 41 6.68 -23.36 5.11
N ILE A 42 7.77 -23.48 4.34
CA ILE A 42 8.44 -22.40 3.64
C ILE A 42 8.38 -22.64 2.14
N TYR A 43 7.97 -21.61 1.39
CA TYR A 43 7.79 -21.68 -0.05
C TYR A 43 8.47 -20.49 -0.74
N ILE A 44 9.12 -20.73 -1.87
CA ILE A 44 9.42 -19.65 -2.81
C ILE A 44 8.09 -19.11 -3.34
N SER A 45 7.98 -17.80 -3.41
CA SER A 45 6.76 -17.13 -3.82
C SER A 45 7.07 -15.86 -4.59
N ASN A 46 6.18 -15.56 -5.53
CA ASN A 46 6.19 -14.32 -6.29
C ASN A 46 4.82 -13.65 -6.15
N TRP A 47 4.80 -12.33 -6.13
CA TRP A 47 3.56 -11.59 -6.05
C TRP A 47 3.60 -10.25 -6.75
N ASP A 48 2.44 -9.89 -7.26
CA ASP A 48 2.21 -8.67 -8.01
C ASP A 48 1.25 -7.80 -7.19
N LEU A 49 1.57 -6.52 -7.07
CA LEU A 49 0.71 -5.49 -6.49
C LEU A 49 0.41 -4.43 -7.52
N ASN A 50 -0.84 -4.44 -8.00
CA ASN A 50 -1.27 -3.54 -9.06
C ASN A 50 -2.24 -2.52 -8.48
N PHE A 51 -1.85 -1.25 -8.54
CA PHE A 51 -2.70 -0.14 -8.09
C PHE A 51 -3.83 0.08 -9.10
N THR A 52 -5.08 0.11 -8.60
CA THR A 52 -6.26 0.45 -9.41
C THR A 52 -6.67 1.90 -9.20
N LYS A 53 -6.38 2.46 -8.02
CA LYS A 53 -6.59 3.85 -7.62
C LYS A 53 -5.49 4.27 -6.63
N PRO A 54 -5.35 5.58 -6.34
CA PRO A 54 -4.37 6.07 -5.36
C PRO A 54 -4.37 5.34 -4.00
N THR A 55 -5.56 4.92 -3.57
CA THR A 55 -5.79 4.27 -2.27
C THR A 55 -6.25 2.82 -2.41
N GLN A 56 -6.16 2.22 -3.61
CA GLN A 56 -6.64 0.86 -3.87
C GLN A 56 -5.67 0.08 -4.74
N ALA A 57 -5.45 -1.18 -4.37
CA ALA A 57 -4.61 -2.09 -5.14
C ALA A 57 -5.17 -3.51 -5.09
N ASN A 58 -4.74 -4.35 -6.02
CA ASN A 58 -4.98 -5.79 -6.01
C ASN A 58 -3.65 -6.50 -5.80
N LEU A 59 -3.60 -7.36 -4.79
CA LEU A 59 -2.48 -8.27 -4.56
C LEU A 59 -2.82 -9.64 -5.14
N LYS A 60 -1.85 -10.23 -5.85
CA LYS A 60 -1.88 -11.63 -6.30
C LYS A 60 -0.56 -12.30 -5.92
N ILE A 61 -0.63 -13.39 -5.16
CA ILE A 61 0.53 -14.19 -4.73
C ILE A 61 0.43 -15.59 -5.32
N LEU A 62 1.54 -16.07 -5.86
CA LEU A 62 1.76 -17.44 -6.29
C LEU A 62 2.83 -18.11 -5.42
N TYR A 63 2.55 -19.32 -4.95
CA TYR A 63 3.48 -20.14 -4.15
C TYR A 63 3.08 -21.60 -4.27
N SER A 64 4.02 -22.53 -4.45
CA SER A 64 3.73 -23.99 -4.48
C SER A 64 2.50 -24.38 -5.33
N ASN A 65 2.39 -23.83 -6.54
CA ASN A 65 1.23 -24.02 -7.45
C ASN A 65 -0.14 -23.58 -6.88
N LYS A 66 -0.15 -22.83 -5.77
CA LYS A 66 -1.32 -22.22 -5.14
C LYS A 66 -1.34 -20.72 -5.42
N LYS A 67 -2.54 -20.15 -5.39
CA LYS A 67 -2.79 -18.72 -5.61
C LYS A 67 -3.56 -18.11 -4.45
N LYS A 68 -3.17 -16.91 -4.02
CA LYS A 68 -3.92 -16.05 -3.09
C LYS A 68 -4.10 -14.67 -3.69
N GLU A 69 -5.28 -14.11 -3.51
CA GLU A 69 -5.61 -12.77 -4.00
C GLU A 69 -6.33 -11.96 -2.94
N ALA A 70 -6.08 -10.66 -2.90
CA ALA A 70 -6.78 -9.74 -2.00
C ALA A 70 -6.91 -8.36 -2.65
N PRO A 71 -8.12 -7.77 -2.68
CA PRO A 71 -8.26 -6.33 -2.86
C PRO A 71 -7.80 -5.62 -1.60
N LEU A 72 -7.13 -4.48 -1.77
CA LEU A 72 -6.47 -3.75 -0.69
C LEU A 72 -6.86 -2.28 -0.71
N ARG A 73 -6.93 -1.70 0.49
CA ARG A 73 -6.87 -0.26 0.71
C ARG A 73 -5.45 0.13 1.09
N VAL A 74 -4.89 1.12 0.41
CA VAL A 74 -3.50 1.55 0.54
C VAL A 74 -3.42 2.95 1.14
N SER A 75 -2.47 3.14 2.05
CA SER A 75 -2.07 4.44 2.60
C SER A 75 -0.59 4.65 2.30
N ILE A 76 -0.30 5.61 1.42
CA ILE A 76 1.05 5.95 0.97
C ILE A 76 1.59 7.09 1.85
N GLN A 77 2.80 6.91 2.36
CA GLN A 77 3.51 7.88 3.19
C GLN A 77 4.36 8.82 2.33
N LYS A 78 4.77 9.96 2.90
CA LYS A 78 5.60 10.97 2.20
C LYS A 78 6.93 10.41 1.68
N ASN A 79 7.52 9.44 2.38
CA ASN A 79 8.75 8.78 1.98
C ASN A 79 8.55 7.71 0.88
N GLY A 80 7.30 7.49 0.44
CA GLY A 80 6.93 6.49 -0.55
C GLY A 80 6.76 5.07 -0.01
N ASP A 81 6.96 4.86 1.29
CA ASP A 81 6.51 3.63 1.97
C ASP A 81 4.98 3.58 1.93
N PHE A 82 4.41 2.39 2.03
CA PHE A 82 2.96 2.28 2.20
C PHE A 82 2.56 1.14 3.12
N VAL A 83 1.37 1.29 3.68
CA VAL A 83 0.66 0.23 4.38
C VAL A 83 -0.59 -0.08 3.58
N ALA A 84 -0.85 -1.37 3.34
CA ALA A 84 -2.08 -1.81 2.70
C ALA A 84 -2.81 -2.85 3.54
N ASN A 85 -4.14 -2.80 3.55
CA ASN A 85 -4.97 -3.74 4.30
C ASN A 85 -6.11 -4.27 3.43
N GLY A 86 -6.47 -5.53 3.61
CA GLY A 86 -7.60 -6.13 2.92
C GLY A 86 -7.97 -7.50 3.46
N LYS A 87 -8.71 -8.25 2.65
CA LYS A 87 -9.16 -9.61 2.98
C LYS A 87 -8.85 -10.55 1.82
N TRP A 88 -8.39 -11.76 2.13
CA TRP A 88 -8.19 -12.80 1.12
C TRP A 88 -9.53 -13.16 0.45
N LYS A 89 -9.54 -13.31 -0.88
CA LYS A 89 -10.75 -13.66 -1.65
C LYS A 89 -11.22 -15.11 -1.46
N SER A 90 -10.36 -16.02 -0.98
CA SER A 90 -10.72 -17.44 -0.90
C SER A 90 -11.80 -17.72 0.16
N GLN A 91 -12.82 -18.48 -0.24
CA GLN A 91 -13.95 -18.90 0.60
C GLN A 91 -13.61 -20.01 1.62
N LYS A 92 -12.44 -20.67 1.49
CA LYS A 92 -12.00 -21.80 2.33
C LYS A 92 -10.54 -21.64 2.78
N VAL A 93 -10.24 -20.68 3.66
CA VAL A 93 -8.88 -20.47 4.17
C VAL A 93 -8.81 -20.85 5.65
N GLN A 94 -8.02 -21.87 5.99
CA GLN A 94 -7.47 -22.00 7.35
C GLN A 94 -6.51 -20.82 7.59
N GLY A 95 -6.79 -20.00 8.60
CA GLY A 95 -5.99 -18.83 8.98
C GLY A 95 -6.73 -17.49 8.91
N SER A 96 -6.04 -16.40 9.28
CA SER A 96 -6.63 -15.06 9.31
C SER A 96 -7.15 -14.64 7.93
N ARG A 97 -8.42 -14.23 7.87
CA ARG A 97 -9.06 -13.69 6.66
C ARG A 97 -8.45 -12.36 6.22
N PHE A 98 -7.74 -11.68 7.11
CA PHE A 98 -7.17 -10.36 6.86
C PHE A 98 -5.73 -10.47 6.36
N VAL A 99 -5.38 -9.54 5.48
CA VAL A 99 -4.01 -9.34 5.01
C VAL A 99 -3.61 -7.90 5.30
N ARG A 100 -2.38 -7.75 5.81
CA ARG A 100 -1.69 -6.47 5.92
C ARG A 100 -0.39 -6.55 5.14
N ILE A 101 -0.05 -5.46 4.48
CA ILE A 101 1.19 -5.26 3.76
C ILE A 101 1.88 -4.04 4.34
N ASN A 102 3.20 -4.14 4.50
CA ASN A 102 4.07 -2.98 4.69
C ASN A 102 5.12 -3.02 3.59
N TYR A 103 5.21 -1.95 2.81
CA TYR A 103 6.23 -1.75 1.79
C TYR A 103 7.20 -0.66 2.22
N PHE A 104 8.48 -0.97 2.08
CA PHE A 104 9.59 -0.10 2.44
C PHE A 104 10.34 0.27 1.17
N LYS A 105 10.13 1.50 0.69
CA LYS A 105 10.68 2.00 -0.58
C LYS A 105 12.21 2.09 -0.55
N HIS A 106 12.80 2.50 0.57
CA HIS A 106 14.26 2.66 0.67
C HIS A 106 15.05 1.35 0.45
N ILE A 107 14.43 0.19 0.69
CA ILE A 107 15.03 -1.14 0.51
C ILE A 107 14.27 -2.01 -0.48
N ASN A 108 13.28 -1.46 -1.19
CA ASN A 108 12.35 -2.15 -2.09
C ASN A 108 11.86 -3.49 -1.52
N THR A 109 11.41 -3.51 -0.27
CA THR A 109 11.00 -4.74 0.42
C THR A 109 9.54 -4.68 0.80
N MET A 110 8.81 -5.75 0.50
CA MET A 110 7.42 -5.91 0.90
C MET A 110 7.28 -7.04 1.91
N LYS A 111 6.58 -6.76 3.01
CA LYS A 111 6.22 -7.74 4.04
C LYS A 111 4.70 -7.89 4.06
N ILE A 112 4.23 -9.13 4.06
CA ILE A 112 2.82 -9.52 4.01
C ILE A 112 2.49 -10.38 5.23
N GLY A 113 1.35 -10.13 5.86
CA GLY A 113 0.77 -10.99 6.90
C GLY A 113 0.84 -10.44 8.33
N PHE A 114 0.24 -11.19 9.24
CA PHE A 114 0.22 -10.94 10.70
C PHE A 114 0.93 -12.09 11.44
N ARG A 115 1.06 -11.97 12.77
CA ARG A 115 1.78 -12.92 13.65
C ARG A 115 1.42 -14.40 13.43
N PHE A 116 0.18 -14.70 13.02
CA PHE A 116 -0.30 -16.06 12.75
C PHE A 116 -0.90 -16.19 11.33
N GLY A 117 -0.63 -17.31 10.65
CA GLY A 117 -1.14 -17.63 9.30
C GLY A 117 -0.15 -17.33 8.17
N PHE A 118 -0.67 -16.95 7.00
CA PHE A 118 0.13 -16.65 5.81
C PHE A 118 1.01 -15.40 6.05
N ARG A 119 2.32 -15.58 5.89
CA ARG A 119 3.32 -14.52 5.94
C ARG A 119 4.16 -14.56 4.68
N ALA A 120 4.58 -13.42 4.15
CA ALA A 120 5.58 -13.39 3.09
C ALA A 120 6.50 -12.19 3.23
N GLU A 121 7.74 -12.32 2.78
CA GLU A 121 8.72 -11.24 2.73
C GLU A 121 9.60 -11.38 1.49
N GLY A 122 9.79 -10.29 0.75
CA GLY A 122 10.52 -10.32 -0.51
C GLY A 122 10.89 -8.95 -1.06
N LYS A 123 11.75 -8.97 -2.07
CA LYS A 123 12.22 -7.79 -2.79
C LYS A 123 11.33 -7.51 -3.98
N CYS A 124 11.05 -6.24 -4.23
CA CYS A 124 10.22 -5.76 -5.33
C CYS A 124 11.06 -5.01 -6.37
N LYS A 125 10.61 -5.09 -7.63
CA LYS A 125 11.12 -4.32 -8.76
C LYS A 125 10.03 -3.40 -9.27
#